data_AF-A0A1F8TB70-F1
#
_entry.id   AF-A0A1F8TB70-F1
#
_cell.length_a   1.000
_cell.length_b   1.000
_cell.length_c   1.000
_cell.angle_alpha   90.00
_cell.angle_beta   90.00
_cell.angle_gamma   90.00
#
_symmetry.space_group_name_H-M   'P 1'
#
loop_
_entity.id
_entity.type
_entity.pdbx_description
1 polymer ?
#
loop_
_entity_poly.entity_id
_entity_poly.type
_entity_poly.pdbx_seq_one_letter_code
_entity_poly.pdbx_strand_id
1 'polypeptide(L)'
;MTILAAEAGLQLDTVPEFPDDGLIDNIRIVVVLTQVETLADLAAASPDTQFIAVALPNLSPAPNLTVIAPVSDLTDDQAFLGGYLSALISDEWRVASITEAGSVLGDTTRIAFANGAKFFCGLCRPTLPPYSRYPLDFQIDRGAGSAEQSFLLDELSSNAVEVAYLQPGLLDLELGGMMVERGIYLIGAETPELAPASKWVATIDPDPARVLVSIWPAVMNGESQGMLQMPLRVSVQEPTKLTPGRLQFAQELIRDLYEGFIDTGVDPETGQPQ
;
A
#
# COMPACT_ATOMS: atom_id res chain seq x y z
N MET A 1 -9.68 -17.23 2.16
CA MET A 1 -9.17 -18.58 1.79
C MET A 1 -10.05 -19.69 2.37
N THR A 2 -10.17 -19.86 3.70
CA THR A 2 -10.94 -20.96 4.30
C THR A 2 -12.40 -21.02 3.86
N ILE A 3 -13.07 -19.86 3.76
CA ILE A 3 -14.47 -19.77 3.29
C ILE A 3 -14.57 -20.18 1.81
N LEU A 4 -13.72 -19.61 0.94
CA LEU A 4 -13.67 -19.92 -0.49
C LEU A 4 -13.43 -21.41 -0.77
N ALA A 5 -12.50 -22.02 -0.03
CA ALA A 5 -12.21 -23.45 -0.15
C ALA A 5 -13.41 -24.30 0.29
N ALA A 6 -14.00 -23.98 1.45
CA ALA A 6 -15.15 -24.72 1.96
C ALA A 6 -16.38 -24.64 1.05
N GLU A 7 -16.69 -23.46 0.49
CA GLU A 7 -17.78 -23.26 -0.47
C GLU A 7 -17.56 -24.04 -1.78
N ALA A 8 -16.31 -24.22 -2.19
CA ALA A 8 -15.92 -25.01 -3.35
C ALA A 8 -15.79 -26.52 -3.07
N GLY A 9 -16.04 -26.98 -1.83
CA GLY A 9 -15.83 -28.36 -1.41
C GLY A 9 -14.36 -28.80 -1.40
N LEU A 10 -13.43 -27.85 -1.32
CA LEU A 10 -11.98 -28.07 -1.25
C LEU A 10 -11.50 -28.07 0.21
N GLN A 11 -10.44 -28.83 0.47
CA GLN A 11 -9.67 -28.74 1.70
C GLN A 11 -8.56 -27.72 1.52
N LEU A 12 -8.38 -26.85 2.52
CA LEU A 12 -7.31 -25.86 2.53
C LEU A 12 -6.16 -26.39 3.38
N ASP A 13 -5.04 -26.66 2.74
CA ASP A 13 -3.77 -26.97 3.40
C ASP A 13 -2.82 -25.78 3.23
N THR A 14 -2.25 -25.32 4.35
CA THR A 14 -1.25 -24.24 4.37
C THR A 14 0.11 -24.82 4.70
N VAL A 15 1.06 -24.67 3.78
CA VAL A 15 2.46 -25.07 3.97
C VAL A 15 3.35 -23.83 3.99
N PRO A 16 4.37 -23.77 4.88
CA PRO A 16 5.25 -22.60 5.00
C PRO A 16 6.24 -22.49 3.84
N GLU A 17 6.62 -23.62 3.25
CA GLU A 17 7.55 -23.72 2.13
C GLU A 17 6.94 -24.58 1.04
N PHE A 18 7.30 -24.29 -0.21
CA PHE A 18 6.86 -25.10 -1.33
C PHE A 18 7.59 -26.46 -1.29
N PRO A 19 6.88 -27.60 -1.41
CA PRO A 19 7.51 -28.91 -1.26
C PRO A 19 8.55 -29.19 -2.36
N ASP A 20 9.74 -29.62 -1.95
CA ASP A 20 10.85 -30.02 -2.86
C ASP A 20 10.52 -31.28 -3.67
N ASP A 21 9.63 -32.13 -3.14
CA ASP A 21 9.16 -33.36 -3.77
C ASP A 21 8.02 -33.14 -4.78
N GLY A 22 7.65 -31.88 -5.03
CA GLY A 22 6.62 -31.48 -5.97
C GLY A 22 5.23 -31.42 -5.33
N LEU A 23 4.21 -31.26 -6.17
CA LEU A 23 2.83 -31.16 -5.69
C LEU A 23 2.33 -32.51 -5.18
N ILE A 24 1.65 -32.49 -4.04
CA ILE A 24 0.91 -33.64 -3.51
C ILE A 24 -0.20 -34.01 -4.51
N ASP A 25 -0.53 -35.29 -4.64
CA ASP A 25 -1.60 -35.75 -5.52
C ASP A 25 -2.96 -35.09 -5.18
N ASN A 26 -3.76 -34.82 -6.22
CA ASN A 26 -5.12 -34.23 -6.16
C ASN A 26 -5.22 -32.74 -5.76
N ILE A 27 -4.14 -31.96 -5.90
CA ILE A 27 -4.23 -30.51 -5.74
C ILE A 27 -4.96 -29.90 -6.94
N ARG A 28 -5.99 -29.08 -6.67
CA ARG A 28 -6.76 -28.37 -7.69
C ARG A 28 -6.28 -26.95 -7.91
N ILE A 29 -5.92 -26.26 -6.84
CA ILE A 29 -5.50 -24.87 -6.83
C ILE A 29 -4.31 -24.72 -5.90
N VAL A 30 -3.27 -24.02 -6.37
CA VAL A 30 -2.08 -23.63 -5.63
C VAL A 30 -2.05 -22.11 -5.56
N VAL A 31 -2.00 -21.56 -4.34
CA VAL A 31 -1.83 -20.12 -4.13
C VAL A 31 -0.43 -19.88 -3.56
N VAL A 32 0.38 -19.12 -4.28
CA VAL A 32 1.79 -18.87 -3.93
C VAL A 32 1.94 -17.43 -3.46
N LEU A 33 2.40 -17.27 -2.21
CA LEU A 33 2.59 -15.98 -1.54
C LEU A 33 4.08 -15.62 -1.35
N THR A 34 4.98 -16.54 -1.67
CA THR A 34 6.44 -16.40 -1.50
C THR A 34 7.14 -16.72 -2.82
N GLN A 35 8.35 -16.19 -3.01
CA GLN A 35 9.07 -16.40 -4.26
C GLN A 35 9.37 -17.88 -4.48
N VAL A 36 8.97 -18.41 -5.65
CA VAL A 36 9.27 -19.77 -6.11
C VAL A 36 9.82 -19.66 -7.52
N GLU A 37 11.14 -19.85 -7.69
CA GLU A 37 11.83 -19.64 -8.97
C GLU A 37 11.29 -20.55 -10.09
N THR A 38 10.86 -21.77 -9.74
CA THR A 38 10.40 -22.80 -10.68
C THR A 38 8.88 -22.79 -10.92
N LEU A 39 8.16 -21.75 -10.45
CA LEU A 39 6.69 -21.74 -10.49
C LEU A 39 6.12 -21.87 -11.91
N ALA A 40 6.74 -21.21 -12.89
CA ALA A 40 6.31 -21.30 -14.29
C ALA A 40 6.48 -22.72 -14.85
N ASP A 41 7.59 -23.38 -14.53
CA ASP A 41 7.87 -24.76 -14.96
C ASP A 41 6.92 -25.75 -14.28
N LEU A 42 6.61 -25.52 -13.00
CA LEU A 42 5.64 -26.32 -12.24
C LEU A 42 4.22 -26.19 -12.80
N ALA A 43 3.82 -24.98 -13.19
CA ALA A 43 2.56 -24.74 -13.88
C ALA A 43 2.50 -25.49 -15.21
N ALA A 44 3.56 -25.44 -16.01
CA ALA A 44 3.63 -26.17 -17.27
C ALA A 44 3.61 -27.71 -17.09
N ALA A 45 4.22 -28.22 -16.02
CA ALA A 45 4.25 -29.64 -15.69
C ALA A 45 2.92 -30.17 -15.13
N SER A 46 2.03 -29.29 -14.65
CA SER A 46 0.78 -29.65 -13.96
C SER A 46 -0.45 -28.97 -14.61
N PRO A 47 -0.80 -29.31 -15.85
CA PRO A 47 -1.86 -28.61 -16.62
C PRO A 47 -3.26 -28.71 -15.98
N ASP A 48 -3.51 -29.75 -15.18
CA ASP A 48 -4.78 -29.95 -14.47
C ASP A 48 -4.87 -29.18 -13.15
N THR A 49 -3.78 -28.55 -12.71
CA THR A 49 -3.70 -27.72 -11.50
C THR A 49 -3.67 -26.26 -11.87
N GLN A 50 -4.44 -25.44 -11.15
CA GLN A 50 -4.43 -23.99 -11.32
C GLN A 50 -3.49 -23.33 -10.31
N PHE A 51 -2.73 -22.34 -10.78
CA PHE A 51 -1.77 -21.60 -9.98
C PHE A 51 -2.17 -20.14 -9.91
N ILE A 52 -2.06 -19.56 -8.72
CA ILE A 52 -2.26 -18.15 -8.45
C ILE A 52 -0.99 -17.63 -7.77
N ALA A 53 -0.24 -16.78 -8.47
CA ALA A 53 0.90 -16.07 -7.92
C ALA A 53 0.43 -14.72 -7.35
N VAL A 54 0.77 -14.40 -6.11
CA VAL A 54 0.35 -13.15 -5.45
C VAL A 54 1.57 -12.32 -5.08
N ALA A 55 1.64 -11.10 -5.63
CA ALA A 55 2.71 -10.14 -5.39
C ALA A 55 4.13 -10.67 -5.69
N LEU A 56 4.25 -11.57 -6.68
CA LEU A 56 5.53 -12.11 -7.11
C LEU A 56 6.03 -11.37 -8.36
N PRO A 57 7.22 -10.74 -8.31
CA PRO A 57 7.76 -10.00 -9.45
C PRO A 57 8.24 -10.93 -10.57
N ASN A 58 8.35 -10.38 -11.78
CA ASN A 58 8.94 -11.04 -12.96
C ASN A 58 8.23 -12.34 -13.40
N LEU A 59 6.94 -12.49 -13.11
CA LEU A 59 6.13 -13.61 -13.59
C LEU A 59 5.19 -13.19 -14.71
N SER A 60 5.16 -14.00 -15.76
CA SER A 60 4.20 -13.87 -16.85
C SER A 60 3.06 -14.87 -16.66
N PRO A 61 1.79 -14.47 -16.93
CA PRO A 61 0.66 -15.40 -16.89
C PRO A 61 0.79 -16.55 -17.90
N ALA A 62 0.16 -17.67 -17.58
CA ALA A 62 0.06 -18.84 -18.45
C ALA A 62 -1.38 -19.42 -18.42
N PRO A 63 -1.73 -20.41 -19.27
CA PRO A 63 -3.10 -20.94 -19.34
C PRO A 63 -3.68 -21.44 -18.02
N ASN A 64 -2.84 -21.94 -17.11
CA ASN A 64 -3.21 -22.38 -15.76
C ASN A 64 -2.48 -21.58 -14.66
N LEU A 65 -1.91 -20.40 -14.98
CA LEU A 65 -1.22 -19.52 -14.04
C LEU A 65 -1.81 -18.10 -14.15
N THR A 66 -2.50 -17.68 -13.10
CA THR A 66 -2.93 -16.29 -12.92
C THR A 66 -1.91 -15.55 -12.05
N VAL A 67 -1.54 -14.34 -12.45
CA VAL A 67 -0.58 -13.51 -11.73
C VAL A 67 -1.30 -12.28 -11.19
N ILE A 68 -1.25 -12.08 -9.88
CA ILE A 68 -1.67 -10.85 -9.20
C ILE A 68 -0.40 -10.02 -8.94
N ALA A 69 -0.30 -8.87 -9.59
CA ALA A 69 0.90 -8.03 -9.66
C ALA A 69 1.40 -7.55 -8.27
N PRO A 70 2.72 -7.27 -8.13
CA PRO A 70 3.32 -6.81 -6.89
C PRO A 70 2.96 -5.36 -6.53
N VAL A 71 3.21 -5.03 -5.25
CA VAL A 71 2.93 -3.72 -4.64
C VAL A 71 3.82 -2.60 -5.19
N SER A 72 5.00 -2.92 -5.75
CA SER A 72 5.90 -1.94 -6.36
C SER A 72 5.19 -1.08 -7.40
N ASP A 73 4.24 -1.66 -8.11
CA ASP A 73 3.43 -1.05 -9.17
C ASP A 73 2.38 -0.07 -8.62
N LEU A 74 2.25 0.03 -7.29
CA LEU A 74 1.23 0.83 -6.61
C LEU A 74 1.83 1.81 -5.59
N THR A 75 3.16 1.89 -5.48
CA THR A 75 3.80 2.71 -4.42
C THR A 75 3.51 4.20 -4.58
N ASP A 76 3.44 4.68 -5.82
CA ASP A 76 2.99 6.01 -6.19
C ASP A 76 1.48 6.18 -5.94
N ASP A 77 0.64 5.21 -6.31
CA ASP A 77 -0.80 5.25 -6.02
C ASP A 77 -1.08 5.35 -4.51
N GLN A 78 -0.38 4.56 -3.70
CA GLN A 78 -0.47 4.58 -2.23
C GLN A 78 -0.09 5.95 -1.69
N ALA A 79 1.03 6.50 -2.14
CA ALA A 79 1.53 7.79 -1.70
C ALA A 79 0.62 8.94 -2.16
N PHE A 80 0.12 8.91 -3.39
CA PHE A 80 -0.84 9.87 -3.93
C PHE A 80 -2.13 9.86 -3.10
N LEU A 81 -2.70 8.69 -2.87
CA LEU A 81 -3.86 8.56 -2.00
C LEU A 81 -3.56 9.01 -0.57
N GLY A 82 -2.35 8.74 -0.06
CA GLY A 82 -1.87 9.22 1.23
C GLY A 82 -1.84 10.75 1.32
N GLY A 83 -1.39 11.42 0.26
CA GLY A 83 -1.41 12.88 0.12
C GLY A 83 -2.81 13.45 0.11
N TYR A 84 -3.66 12.86 -0.72
CA TYR A 84 -5.07 13.25 -0.83
C TYR A 84 -5.79 13.11 0.52
N LEU A 85 -5.66 11.96 1.17
CA LEU A 85 -6.28 11.70 2.46
C LEU A 85 -5.75 12.64 3.53
N SER A 86 -4.43 12.83 3.61
CA SER A 86 -3.83 13.74 4.59
C SER A 86 -4.39 15.15 4.45
N ALA A 87 -4.50 15.66 3.23
CA ALA A 87 -5.12 16.95 2.97
C ALA A 87 -6.59 16.94 3.40
N LEU A 88 -7.37 15.94 2.99
CA LEU A 88 -8.80 15.79 3.33
C LEU A 88 -9.10 15.80 4.84
N ILE A 89 -8.21 15.25 5.67
CA ILE A 89 -8.45 15.11 7.11
C ILE A 89 -7.75 16.16 7.99
N SER A 90 -6.84 16.95 7.42
CA SER A 90 -6.11 18.01 8.14
C SER A 90 -6.83 19.34 8.10
N ASP A 91 -6.64 20.14 9.15
CA ASP A 91 -7.01 21.54 9.17
C ASP A 91 -5.91 22.36 8.48
N GLU A 92 -6.33 23.32 7.65
CA GLU A 92 -5.43 24.23 6.92
C GLU A 92 -4.35 23.54 6.07
N TRP A 93 -4.57 22.28 5.68
CA TRP A 93 -3.67 21.51 4.82
C TRP A 93 -2.29 21.25 5.42
N ARG A 94 -2.18 21.21 6.76
CA ARG A 94 -0.90 21.06 7.47
C ARG A 94 -0.39 19.63 7.42
N VAL A 95 0.13 19.24 6.26
CA VAL A 95 0.48 17.85 5.95
C VAL A 95 1.94 17.68 5.54
N ALA A 96 2.49 16.49 5.79
CA ALA A 96 3.83 16.16 5.33
C ALA A 96 4.00 14.70 4.91
N SER A 97 4.94 14.43 4.00
CA SER A 97 5.51 13.09 3.79
C SER A 97 6.76 12.90 4.63
N ILE A 98 6.97 11.69 5.11
CA ILE A 98 8.22 11.24 5.73
C ILE A 98 8.75 10.07 4.90
N THR A 99 9.93 10.26 4.30
CA THR A 99 10.50 9.36 3.29
C THR A 99 11.94 8.98 3.58
N GLU A 100 12.40 7.88 2.96
CA GLU A 100 13.78 7.41 3.09
C GLU A 100 14.70 8.27 2.20
N ALA A 101 15.71 8.88 2.81
CA ALA A 101 16.66 9.74 2.10
C ALA A 101 17.42 8.99 0.99
N GLY A 102 17.54 9.62 -0.19
CA GLY A 102 18.37 9.11 -1.29
C GLY A 102 17.88 7.81 -1.95
N SER A 103 16.62 7.44 -1.76
CA SER A 103 16.02 6.23 -2.35
C SER A 103 15.01 6.57 -3.45
N VAL A 104 14.91 5.73 -4.48
CA VAL A 104 13.88 5.85 -5.53
C VAL A 104 12.49 5.81 -4.91
N LEU A 105 12.25 4.88 -3.98
CA LEU A 105 10.98 4.78 -3.27
C LEU A 105 10.64 6.07 -2.49
N GLY A 106 11.63 6.70 -1.86
CA GLY A 106 11.46 7.97 -1.17
C GLY A 106 11.11 9.12 -2.11
N ASP A 107 11.79 9.22 -3.25
CA ASP A 107 11.47 10.21 -4.26
C ASP A 107 10.08 9.99 -4.88
N THR A 108 9.74 8.75 -5.25
CA THR A 108 8.40 8.35 -5.72
C THR A 108 7.34 8.75 -4.70
N THR A 109 7.52 8.36 -3.43
CA THR A 109 6.58 8.64 -2.35
C THR A 109 6.39 10.14 -2.17
N ARG A 110 7.48 10.91 -2.08
CA ARG A 110 7.44 12.35 -1.85
C ARG A 110 6.72 13.09 -2.98
N ILE A 111 7.00 12.74 -4.23
CA ILE A 111 6.41 13.41 -5.39
C ILE A 111 4.92 13.05 -5.50
N ALA A 112 4.58 11.75 -5.46
CA ALA A 112 3.20 11.29 -5.55
C ALA A 112 2.35 11.83 -4.39
N PHE A 113 2.85 11.78 -3.15
CA PHE A 113 2.20 12.39 -1.99
C PHE A 113 1.95 13.88 -2.21
N ALA A 114 2.96 14.60 -2.71
CA ALA A 114 2.82 16.02 -2.93
C ALA A 114 1.76 16.34 -3.99
N ASN A 115 1.67 15.53 -5.04
CA ASN A 115 0.67 15.66 -6.10
C ASN A 115 -0.74 15.31 -5.59
N GLY A 116 -0.89 14.24 -4.82
CA GLY A 116 -2.17 13.85 -4.23
C GLY A 116 -2.73 14.89 -3.26
N ALA A 117 -1.88 15.49 -2.42
CA ALA A 117 -2.31 16.57 -1.54
C ALA A 117 -2.77 17.80 -2.35
N LYS A 118 -1.99 18.21 -3.37
CA LYS A 118 -2.35 19.33 -4.25
C LYS A 118 -3.60 19.06 -5.08
N PHE A 119 -3.86 17.81 -5.45
CA PHE A 119 -5.09 17.42 -6.12
C PHE A 119 -6.32 17.78 -5.29
N PHE A 120 -6.23 17.64 -3.95
CA PHE A 120 -7.31 18.03 -3.05
C PHE A 120 -7.32 19.53 -2.74
N CYS A 121 -6.21 20.10 -2.27
CA CYS A 121 -6.16 21.46 -1.72
C CYS A 121 -5.70 22.56 -2.69
N GLY A 122 -5.31 22.20 -3.92
CA GLY A 122 -4.78 23.12 -4.93
C GLY A 122 -3.46 23.77 -4.48
N LEU A 123 -3.56 24.93 -3.85
CA LEU A 123 -2.38 25.69 -3.37
C LEU A 123 -1.91 25.26 -1.97
N CYS A 124 -2.76 24.57 -1.20
CA CYS A 124 -2.43 24.03 0.13
C CYS A 124 -1.80 25.07 1.07
N ARG A 125 -2.41 26.27 1.10
CA ARG A 125 -1.94 27.41 1.91
C ARG A 125 -2.77 27.54 3.18
N PRO A 126 -2.15 27.61 4.36
CA PRO A 126 -2.86 27.85 5.59
C PRO A 126 -3.30 29.33 5.66
N THR A 127 -4.36 29.59 6.43
CA THR A 127 -4.84 30.94 6.70
C THR A 127 -4.20 31.55 7.96
N LEU A 128 -3.72 30.70 8.87
CA LEU A 128 -3.03 31.08 10.10
C LEU A 128 -1.53 30.71 10.06
N PRO A 129 -0.66 31.43 10.78
CA PRO A 129 0.75 31.06 10.94
C PRO A 129 0.92 29.67 11.58
N PRO A 130 2.00 28.92 11.26
CA PRO A 130 3.04 29.25 10.28
C PRO A 130 2.53 29.16 8.83
N TYR A 131 2.97 30.09 7.98
CA TYR A 131 2.57 30.21 6.57
C TYR A 131 3.42 29.33 5.62
N SER A 132 3.79 28.14 6.08
CA SER A 132 4.54 27.18 5.27
C SER A 132 3.73 26.78 4.03
N ARG A 133 4.44 26.40 2.97
CA ARG A 133 3.81 25.89 1.75
C ARG A 133 3.72 24.37 1.86
N TYR A 134 2.56 23.88 2.28
CA TYR A 134 2.29 22.45 2.32
C TYR A 134 1.99 21.92 0.92
N PRO A 135 2.06 20.58 0.70
CA PRO A 135 2.64 19.58 1.61
C PRO A 135 4.13 19.82 1.86
N LEU A 136 4.59 19.54 3.07
CA LEU A 136 6.01 19.51 3.40
C LEU A 136 6.57 18.11 3.14
N ASP A 137 7.89 18.05 2.98
CA ASP A 137 8.59 16.79 2.86
C ASP A 137 9.74 16.76 3.87
N PHE A 138 9.88 15.62 4.52
CA PHE A 138 10.96 15.32 5.42
C PHE A 138 11.58 13.97 5.06
N GLN A 139 12.89 13.91 5.15
CA GLN A 139 13.65 12.71 4.86
C GLN A 139 14.39 12.24 6.11
N ILE A 140 14.47 10.93 6.29
CA ILE A 140 15.18 10.29 7.40
C ILE A 140 15.85 9.01 6.90
N ASP A 141 17.00 8.65 7.46
CA ASP A 141 17.65 7.39 7.14
C ASP A 141 16.90 6.20 7.77
N ARG A 142 16.87 5.05 7.09
CA ARG A 142 16.30 3.84 7.68
C ARG A 142 17.15 3.42 8.89
N GLY A 143 16.51 3.28 10.05
CA GLY A 143 17.21 2.98 11.30
C GLY A 143 17.93 4.17 11.91
N ALA A 144 17.54 5.40 11.53
CA ALA A 144 17.97 6.63 12.19
C ALA A 144 17.84 6.55 13.71
N GLY A 145 18.85 7.05 14.43
CA GLY A 145 18.86 7.03 15.89
C GLY A 145 17.98 8.12 16.51
N SER A 146 17.72 8.00 17.83
CA SER A 146 16.82 8.87 18.61
C SER A 146 17.04 10.37 18.40
N ALA A 147 18.29 10.81 18.22
CA ALA A 147 18.62 12.23 18.04
C ALA A 147 18.12 12.77 16.69
N GLU A 148 18.24 11.98 15.63
CA GLU A 148 17.76 12.33 14.28
C GLU A 148 16.23 12.26 14.23
N GLN A 149 15.64 11.22 14.83
CA GLN A 149 14.19 11.12 14.99
C GLN A 149 13.60 12.31 15.77
N SER A 150 14.27 12.73 16.86
CA SER A 150 13.86 13.91 17.65
C SER A 150 13.92 15.19 16.83
N PHE A 151 14.97 15.37 16.03
CA PHE A 151 15.14 16.52 15.17
C PHE A 151 14.03 16.60 14.11
N LEU A 152 13.73 15.48 13.44
CA LEU A 152 12.61 15.38 12.50
C LEU A 152 11.29 15.83 13.14
N LEU A 153 10.98 15.36 14.35
CA LEU A 153 9.75 15.74 15.05
C LEU A 153 9.72 17.22 15.43
N ASP A 154 10.87 17.80 15.81
CA ASP A 154 10.99 19.23 16.10
C ASP A 154 10.69 20.07 14.85
N GLU A 155 11.14 19.64 13.68
CA GLU A 155 10.82 20.30 12.42
C GLU A 155 9.35 20.17 12.04
N LEU A 156 8.76 18.98 12.20
CA LEU A 156 7.32 18.76 11.99
C LEU A 156 6.49 19.67 12.90
N SER A 157 6.85 19.75 14.18
CA SER A 157 6.15 20.54 15.19
C SER A 157 6.32 22.05 14.95
N SER A 158 7.51 22.49 14.57
CA SER A 158 7.80 23.90 14.25
C SER A 158 7.03 24.37 13.01
N ASN A 159 6.75 23.44 12.09
CA ASN A 159 5.88 23.65 10.95
C ASN A 159 4.42 23.29 11.22
N ALA A 160 4.03 23.04 12.47
CA ALA A 160 2.65 22.71 12.86
C ALA A 160 2.01 21.60 12.01
N VAL A 161 2.78 20.60 11.58
CA VAL A 161 2.24 19.46 10.82
C VAL A 161 1.24 18.71 11.69
N GLU A 162 0.02 18.53 11.18
CA GLU A 162 -1.06 17.81 11.86
C GLU A 162 -1.10 16.35 11.41
N VAL A 163 -0.91 16.10 10.11
CA VAL A 163 -1.06 14.78 9.51
C VAL A 163 0.18 14.45 8.68
N ALA A 164 0.83 13.33 8.98
CA ALA A 164 1.96 12.85 8.21
C ALA A 164 1.65 11.51 7.54
N TYR A 165 2.07 11.38 6.29
CA TYR A 165 2.14 10.09 5.61
C TYR A 165 3.55 9.51 5.77
N LEU A 166 3.62 8.25 6.17
CA LEU A 166 4.87 7.55 6.38
C LEU A 166 5.09 6.52 5.27
N GLN A 167 6.23 6.63 4.59
CA GLN A 167 6.68 5.62 3.64
C GLN A 167 6.79 4.24 4.33
N PRO A 168 6.42 3.14 3.65
CA PRO A 168 6.61 1.79 4.17
C PRO A 168 8.07 1.51 4.59
N GLY A 169 8.23 0.75 5.67
CA GLY A 169 9.53 0.35 6.22
C GLY A 169 10.31 1.40 7.03
N LEU A 170 9.72 2.57 7.32
CA LEU A 170 10.34 3.61 8.16
C LEU A 170 9.87 3.61 9.62
N LEU A 171 8.70 3.04 9.92
CA LEU A 171 8.18 3.06 11.28
C LEU A 171 8.89 2.02 12.16
N ASP A 172 9.47 2.49 13.25
CA ASP A 172 9.84 1.65 14.38
C ASP A 172 9.03 2.04 15.63
N LEU A 173 9.21 1.27 16.71
CA LEU A 173 8.48 1.48 17.96
C LEU A 173 8.81 2.83 18.62
N GLU A 174 10.03 3.33 18.44
CA GLU A 174 10.51 4.56 19.06
C GLU A 174 9.91 5.78 18.34
N LEU A 175 10.09 5.86 17.02
CA LEU A 175 9.51 6.90 16.17
C LEU A 175 7.99 6.94 16.31
N GLY A 176 7.34 5.77 16.32
CA GLY A 176 5.89 5.66 16.52
C GLY A 176 5.43 6.22 17.86
N GLY A 177 6.14 5.92 18.95
CA GLY A 177 5.86 6.47 20.27
C GLY A 177 6.01 7.99 20.30
N MET A 178 7.11 8.52 19.76
CA MET A 178 7.39 9.95 19.77
C MET A 178 6.39 10.75 18.90
N MET A 179 5.92 10.20 17.78
CA MET A 179 4.87 10.81 16.95
C MET A 179 3.55 10.99 17.71
N VAL A 180 3.16 9.99 18.53
CA VAL A 180 1.96 10.08 19.38
C VAL A 180 2.06 11.19 20.39
N GLU A 181 3.21 11.30 21.05
CA GLU A 181 3.46 12.33 22.06
C GLU A 181 3.35 13.73 21.47
N ARG A 182 3.80 13.91 20.21
CA ARG A 182 3.67 15.16 19.45
C ARG A 182 2.25 15.43 18.94
N GLY A 183 1.35 14.45 19.04
CA GLY A 183 -0.04 14.58 18.64
C GLY A 183 -0.29 14.53 17.14
N ILE A 184 0.71 14.16 16.34
CA ILE A 184 0.65 14.08 14.88
C ILE A 184 -0.16 12.83 14.49
N TYR A 185 -1.12 12.99 13.59
CA TYR A 185 -1.87 11.88 13.01
C TYR A 185 -1.07 11.23 11.87
N LEU A 186 -1.18 9.91 11.77
CA LEU A 186 -0.39 9.12 10.83
C LEU A 186 -1.29 8.39 9.83
N ILE A 187 -0.86 8.38 8.58
CA ILE A 187 -1.34 7.49 7.53
C ILE A 187 -0.11 6.72 7.03
N GLY A 188 -0.25 5.43 6.73
CA GLY A 188 0.87 4.66 6.17
C GLY A 188 0.43 3.56 5.22
N ALA A 189 1.40 2.98 4.54
CA ALA A 189 1.19 1.89 3.58
C ALA A 189 1.04 0.50 4.23
N GLU A 190 1.40 0.37 5.50
CA GLU A 190 1.37 -0.88 6.25
C GLU A 190 0.79 -0.65 7.64
N THR A 191 0.05 -1.63 8.17
CA THR A 191 -0.46 -1.53 9.55
C THR A 191 0.66 -1.92 10.50
N PRO A 192 1.09 -1.03 11.42
CA PRO A 192 2.12 -1.39 12.38
C PRO A 192 1.61 -2.45 13.36
N GLU A 193 2.43 -3.43 13.74
CA GLU A 193 2.06 -4.41 14.77
C GLU A 193 1.70 -3.75 16.10
N LEU A 194 2.42 -2.68 16.42
CA LEU A 194 2.19 -1.80 17.56
C LEU A 194 1.76 -0.43 17.05
N ALA A 195 0.64 -0.40 16.33
CA ALA A 195 0.09 0.86 15.85
C ALA A 195 -0.16 1.79 17.05
N PRO A 196 0.29 3.05 17.00
CA PRO A 196 -0.14 4.04 17.95
C PRO A 196 -1.64 4.31 17.77
N ALA A 197 -2.48 3.48 18.39
CA ALA A 197 -3.88 3.32 18.02
C ALA A 197 -4.70 4.63 18.09
N SER A 198 -4.27 5.61 18.89
CA SER A 198 -4.95 6.92 19.01
C SER A 198 -4.58 7.94 17.92
N LYS A 199 -3.54 7.69 17.13
CA LYS A 199 -3.02 8.63 16.12
C LYS A 199 -2.85 8.02 14.74
N TRP A 200 -2.82 6.69 14.62
CA TRP A 200 -2.89 6.02 13.35
C TRP A 200 -4.30 6.11 12.77
N VAL A 201 -4.47 6.86 11.68
CA VAL A 201 -5.80 7.14 11.10
C VAL A 201 -6.22 6.09 10.10
N ALA A 202 -5.31 5.75 9.19
CA ALA A 202 -5.60 4.86 8.09
C ALA A 202 -4.34 4.11 7.63
N THR A 203 -4.55 2.88 7.16
CA THR A 203 -3.56 2.15 6.36
C THR A 203 -4.05 2.06 4.92
N ILE A 204 -3.17 2.33 3.97
CA ILE A 204 -3.41 2.18 2.54
C ILE A 204 -2.63 0.96 2.06
N ASP A 205 -3.29 -0.19 2.01
CA ASP A 205 -2.67 -1.48 1.68
C ASP A 205 -3.29 -2.10 0.42
N PRO A 206 -2.53 -2.83 -0.39
CA PRO A 206 -3.08 -3.68 -1.44
C PRO A 206 -3.98 -4.77 -0.87
N ASP A 207 -5.08 -5.09 -1.56
CA ASP A 207 -6.04 -6.11 -1.16
C ASP A 207 -6.07 -7.29 -2.15
N PRO A 208 -5.07 -8.20 -2.10
CA PRO A 208 -5.04 -9.40 -2.92
C PRO A 208 -6.24 -10.31 -2.67
N ALA A 209 -6.80 -10.30 -1.46
CA ALA A 209 -7.91 -11.15 -1.10
C ALA A 209 -9.16 -10.80 -1.93
N ARG A 210 -9.40 -9.52 -2.19
CA ARG A 210 -10.51 -9.07 -3.03
C ARG A 210 -10.39 -9.56 -4.47
N VAL A 211 -9.18 -9.53 -5.05
CA VAL A 211 -8.92 -10.08 -6.40
C VAL A 211 -9.14 -11.58 -6.40
N LEU A 212 -8.63 -12.27 -5.38
CA LEU A 212 -8.78 -13.72 -5.28
C LEU A 212 -10.27 -14.14 -5.26
N VAL A 213 -11.11 -13.42 -4.50
CA VAL A 213 -12.55 -13.66 -4.45
C VAL A 213 -13.20 -13.44 -5.82
N SER A 214 -12.80 -12.40 -6.57
CA SER A 214 -13.42 -12.11 -7.87
C SER A 214 -13.07 -13.14 -8.94
N ILE A 215 -11.84 -13.69 -8.90
CA ILE A 215 -11.38 -14.69 -9.90
C ILE A 215 -11.71 -16.12 -9.54
N TRP A 216 -12.08 -16.38 -8.28
CA TRP A 216 -12.31 -17.73 -7.78
C TRP A 216 -13.22 -18.59 -8.68
N PRO A 217 -14.35 -18.09 -9.21
CA PRO A 217 -15.21 -18.89 -10.09
C PRO A 217 -14.51 -19.34 -11.38
N ALA A 218 -13.71 -18.48 -12.00
CA ALA A 218 -13.02 -18.78 -13.24
C ALA A 218 -11.86 -19.76 -13.00
N VAL A 219 -11.08 -19.53 -11.94
CA VAL A 219 -10.00 -20.45 -11.53
C VAL A 219 -10.57 -21.84 -11.24
N MET A 220 -11.72 -21.94 -10.56
CA MET A 220 -12.37 -23.23 -10.31
C MET A 220 -12.77 -23.99 -11.59
N ASN A 221 -13.02 -23.27 -12.69
CA ASN A 221 -13.31 -23.83 -14.01
C ASN A 221 -12.05 -24.12 -14.84
N GLY A 222 -10.86 -23.89 -14.29
CA GLY A 222 -9.60 -24.12 -14.96
C GLY A 222 -9.15 -22.95 -15.86
N GLU A 223 -9.72 -21.77 -15.67
CA GLU A 223 -9.47 -20.60 -16.50
C GLU A 223 -8.51 -19.62 -15.81
N SER A 224 -7.32 -19.43 -16.38
CA SER A 224 -6.44 -18.32 -16.00
C SER A 224 -7.08 -16.98 -16.35
N GLN A 225 -6.93 -16.01 -15.45
CA GLN A 225 -7.39 -14.64 -15.64
C GLN A 225 -6.28 -13.70 -16.13
N GLY A 226 -5.11 -14.26 -16.49
CA GLY A 226 -3.98 -13.48 -16.96
C GLY A 226 -3.27 -12.73 -15.84
N MET A 227 -2.88 -11.49 -16.13
CA MET A 227 -2.23 -10.58 -15.18
C MET A 227 -3.27 -9.62 -14.63
N LEU A 228 -3.34 -9.52 -13.30
CA LEU A 228 -4.31 -8.70 -12.59
C LEU A 228 -3.59 -7.73 -11.67
N GLN A 229 -4.07 -6.51 -11.63
CA GLN A 229 -3.59 -5.50 -10.68
C GLN A 229 -4.25 -5.69 -9.31
N MET A 230 -3.51 -5.38 -8.23
CA MET A 230 -4.08 -5.37 -6.89
C MET A 230 -4.84 -4.06 -6.65
N PRO A 231 -6.10 -4.12 -6.19
CA PRO A 231 -6.79 -2.93 -5.74
C PRO A 231 -6.21 -2.48 -4.41
N LEU A 232 -6.13 -1.17 -4.21
CA LEU A 232 -5.82 -0.52 -2.96
C LEU A 232 -7.07 -0.54 -2.10
N ARG A 233 -6.83 -0.71 -0.81
CA ARG A 233 -7.83 -0.59 0.24
C ARG A 233 -7.35 0.43 1.25
N VAL A 234 -8.33 1.14 1.81
CA VAL A 234 -8.11 2.01 2.96
C VAL A 234 -8.73 1.33 4.18
N SER A 235 -7.88 0.85 5.07
CA SER A 235 -8.26 0.31 6.37
C SER A 235 -8.32 1.46 7.37
N VAL A 236 -9.47 1.71 8.01
CA VAL A 236 -9.67 2.86 8.91
C VAL A 236 -9.46 2.46 10.36
N GLN A 237 -8.59 3.17 11.08
CA GLN A 237 -8.35 2.98 12.52
C GLN A 237 -8.87 4.16 13.35
N GLU A 238 -8.93 5.38 12.80
CA GLU A 238 -9.52 6.54 13.48
C GLU A 238 -10.75 7.10 12.72
N PRO A 239 -11.94 6.54 12.96
CA PRO A 239 -13.16 6.88 12.21
C PRO A 239 -13.68 8.29 12.47
N THR A 240 -13.20 8.97 13.53
CA THR A 240 -13.56 10.38 13.77
C THR A 240 -12.81 11.32 12.83
N LYS A 241 -11.60 10.95 12.38
CA LYS A 241 -10.84 11.67 11.36
C LYS A 241 -11.21 11.23 9.96
N LEU A 242 -11.31 9.93 9.71
CA LEU A 242 -11.71 9.38 8.41
C LEU A 242 -13.13 8.80 8.47
N THR A 243 -14.12 9.68 8.41
CA THR A 243 -15.55 9.32 8.45
C THR A 243 -15.97 8.52 7.20
N PRO A 244 -17.11 7.80 7.23
CA PRO A 244 -17.62 7.07 6.07
C PRO A 244 -17.78 7.92 4.80
N GLY A 245 -18.20 9.18 4.94
CA GLY A 245 -18.32 10.10 3.80
C GLY A 245 -16.96 10.48 3.20
N ARG A 246 -15.93 10.68 4.04
CA ARG A 246 -14.56 10.92 3.58
C ARG A 246 -13.95 9.67 2.93
N LEU A 247 -14.25 8.49 3.48
CA LEU A 247 -13.83 7.22 2.90
C LEU A 247 -14.44 6.99 1.51
N GLN A 248 -15.67 7.43 1.27
CA GLN A 248 -16.28 7.34 -0.05
C GLN A 248 -15.48 8.12 -1.11
N PHE A 249 -15.02 9.33 -0.80
CA PHE A 249 -14.18 10.10 -1.73
C PHE A 249 -12.85 9.39 -2.03
N ALA A 250 -12.26 8.73 -1.03
CA ALA A 250 -11.06 7.93 -1.23
C ALA A 250 -11.31 6.73 -2.15
N GLN A 251 -12.47 6.06 -2.00
CA GLN A 251 -12.86 4.94 -2.87
C GLN A 251 -13.13 5.38 -4.31
N GLU A 252 -13.73 6.57 -4.49
CA GLU A 252 -13.90 7.17 -5.82
C GLU A 252 -12.54 7.49 -6.45
N LEU A 253 -11.62 8.08 -5.69
CA LEU A 253 -10.27 8.38 -6.16
C LEU A 253 -9.49 7.13 -6.58
N ILE A 254 -9.56 6.05 -5.78
CA ILE A 254 -8.94 4.76 -6.11
C ILE A 254 -9.46 4.24 -7.45
N ARG A 255 -10.77 4.33 -7.69
CA ARG A 255 -11.37 3.89 -8.96
C ARG A 255 -10.85 4.75 -10.11
N ASP A 256 -10.81 6.06 -9.95
CA ASP A 256 -10.40 6.99 -10.99
C ASP A 256 -8.89 6.84 -11.34
N LEU A 257 -8.04 6.49 -10.38
CA LEU A 257 -6.65 6.06 -10.61
C LEU A 257 -6.60 4.80 -11.48
N TYR A 258 -7.37 3.76 -11.14
CA TYR A 258 -7.39 2.51 -11.92
C TYR A 258 -7.99 2.61 -13.30
N GLU A 259 -8.94 3.52 -13.50
CA GLU A 259 -9.53 3.80 -14.79
C GLU A 259 -8.62 4.72 -15.64
N GLY A 260 -7.52 5.21 -15.08
CA GLY A 260 -6.56 6.09 -15.75
C GLY A 260 -7.07 7.51 -15.97
N PHE A 261 -8.09 7.93 -15.21
CA PHE A 261 -8.59 9.31 -15.24
C PHE A 261 -7.69 10.25 -14.44
N ILE A 262 -6.94 9.72 -13.48
CA ILE A 262 -5.97 10.42 -12.66
C ILE A 262 -4.63 9.71 -12.77
N ASP A 263 -3.58 10.50 -12.88
CA ASP A 263 -2.19 10.05 -12.91
C ASP A 263 -1.46 10.63 -11.69
N THR A 264 -0.53 9.87 -11.11
CA THR A 264 0.21 10.27 -9.90
C THR A 264 1.27 11.33 -10.17
N GLY A 265 1.62 11.55 -11.45
CA GLY A 265 2.60 12.51 -11.93
C GLY A 265 4.05 12.12 -11.63
N VAL A 266 4.31 10.84 -11.36
CA VAL A 266 5.65 10.31 -11.08
C VAL A 266 5.83 8.97 -11.78
N ASP A 267 7.04 8.71 -12.25
CA ASP A 267 7.44 7.40 -12.72
C ASP A 267 7.93 6.58 -11.51
N PRO A 268 7.20 5.50 -11.10
CA PRO A 268 7.55 4.72 -9.92
C PRO A 268 8.87 3.95 -10.07
N GLU A 269 9.36 3.70 -11.29
CA GLU A 269 10.63 3.01 -11.53
C GLU A 269 11.84 3.93 -11.34
N THR A 270 11.70 5.21 -11.67
CA THR A 270 12.81 6.18 -11.67
C THR A 270 12.72 7.20 -10.54
N GLY A 271 11.55 7.36 -9.91
CA GLY A 271 11.27 8.40 -8.92
C GLY A 271 11.30 9.81 -9.52
N GLN A 272 11.14 9.93 -10.84
CA GLN A 272 11.17 11.22 -11.54
C GLN A 272 9.75 11.70 -11.86
N PRO A 273 9.49 13.02 -11.86
CA PRO A 273 8.23 13.56 -12.35
C PRO A 273 7.98 13.20 -13.82
N GLN A 274 6.71 12.94 -14.16
CA GLN A 274 6.26 12.77 -15.55
C GLN A 274 5.87 14.11 -16.22
#